data_AF-A0A7K2P0N2-F1
#
_entry.id   AF-A0A7K2P0N2-F1
#
_cell.length_a   1.000
_cell.length_b   1.000
_cell.length_c   1.000
_cell.angle_alpha   90.00
_cell.angle_beta   90.00
_cell.angle_gamma   90.00
#
_symmetry.space_group_name_H-M   'P 1'
#
loop_
_entity.id
_entity.type
_entity.pdbx_description
1 polymer ?
#
loop_
_entity_poly.entity_id
_entity_poly.type
_entity_poly.pdbx_seq_one_letter_code
_entity_poly.pdbx_strand_id
1 'polypeptide(L)'
;AALVVGAFHAPALVSPADAAGPGQDGSGAPAGPTGRPGWTTSLIPYTYALLDERSGYPAGIRDPEWQHLVLRAAGDPGALEEALTHAAVRVCAALRGLGHPSGPADAREIVRLASDLARLRGLPAAGRGELVEAVQTVLAQGEPYGRGRAVARAMEQVLVGTRSGRPAPDAPRSGLAPAVE
;
A
#
# COMPACT_ATOMS: atom_id res chain seq x y z
N ALA A 1 0.51 9.39 20.60
CA ALA A 1 1.47 9.77 19.56
C ALA A 1 1.74 8.55 18.67
N ALA A 2 1.83 8.72 17.36
CA ALA A 2 2.23 7.64 16.44
C ALA A 2 3.68 7.86 16.02
N LEU A 3 4.52 6.82 16.14
CA LEU A 3 5.92 6.84 15.75
C LEU A 3 6.10 5.88 14.57
N VAL A 4 6.57 6.41 13.43
CA VAL A 4 7.05 5.59 12.32
C VAL A 4 8.55 5.39 12.56
N VAL A 5 8.89 4.27 13.18
CA VAL A 5 10.28 3.81 13.27
C VAL A 5 10.49 2.91 12.07
N GLY A 6 11.41 3.27 11.17
CA GLY A 6 11.74 2.42 10.01
C GLY A 6 12.38 1.10 10.45
N ALA A 7 13.16 0.46 9.57
CA ALA A 7 13.92 -0.77 9.87
C ALA A 7 14.94 -0.64 11.03
N PHE A 8 15.00 0.51 11.71
CA PHE A 8 15.68 0.67 12.97
C PHE A 8 14.71 0.33 14.10
N HIS A 9 14.95 -0.78 14.78
CA HIS A 9 14.31 -1.02 16.07
C HIS A 9 14.87 0.00 17.07
N ALA A 10 14.14 1.10 17.29
CA ALA A 10 14.41 2.04 18.36
C ALA A 10 13.35 1.87 19.46
N PRO A 11 13.72 1.94 20.75
CA PRO A 11 12.78 1.89 21.87
C PRO A 11 12.03 3.21 21.99
N ALA A 12 11.29 3.60 20.95
CA ALA A 12 10.72 4.93 20.79
C ALA A 12 9.47 5.18 21.67
N LEU A 13 8.95 4.14 22.31
CA LEU A 13 7.78 4.20 23.19
C LEU A 13 8.10 3.86 24.65
N VAL A 14 9.37 3.70 24.99
CA VAL A 14 9.79 3.46 26.36
C VAL A 14 9.88 4.81 27.07
N SER A 15 9.29 4.91 28.26
CA SER A 15 9.46 6.12 29.09
C SER A 15 10.96 6.30 29.37
N PRO A 16 11.51 7.53 29.35
CA PRO A 16 12.95 7.74 29.55
C PRO A 16 13.49 7.08 30.83
N ALA A 17 12.64 6.95 31.85
CA ALA A 17 12.94 6.29 33.12
C ALA A 17 13.04 4.75 33.00
N ASP A 18 12.29 4.10 32.11
CA ASP A 18 12.26 2.65 31.94
C ASP A 18 13.31 2.15 30.93
N ALA A 19 13.84 3.07 30.10
CA ALA A 19 14.95 2.77 29.18
C ALA A 19 16.29 2.64 29.91
N ALA A 20 16.39 3.19 31.12
CA ALA A 20 17.55 3.04 31.99
C ALA A 20 17.40 1.77 32.84
N GLY A 21 17.77 0.62 32.28
CA GLY A 21 18.05 -0.56 33.11
C GLY A 21 19.13 -0.24 34.17
N PRO A 22 19.15 -0.94 35.32
CA PRO A 22 20.13 -0.68 36.37
C PRO A 22 21.53 -0.98 35.82
N GLY A 23 22.27 0.07 35.45
CA GLY A 23 23.59 -0.02 34.83
C GLY A 23 23.82 0.87 33.60
N GLN A 24 22.85 1.68 33.14
CA GLN A 24 23.12 2.73 32.16
C GLN A 24 23.16 4.10 32.83
N ASP A 25 24.39 4.51 33.15
CA ASP A 25 24.72 5.84 33.62
C ASP A 25 24.15 6.89 32.67
N GLY A 26 23.41 7.83 33.26
CA GLY A 26 22.74 8.90 32.55
C GLY A 26 23.69 9.79 31.77
N SER A 27 23.27 10.15 30.55
CA SER A 27 23.68 11.41 29.96
C SER A 27 22.51 12.04 29.22
N GLY A 28 21.71 12.80 29.97
CA GLY A 28 20.97 13.93 29.41
C GLY A 28 21.96 15.04 29.06
N ALA A 29 22.02 15.36 27.75
CA ALA A 29 22.55 16.52 27.02
C ALA A 29 23.25 17.67 27.80
N PRO A 30 24.33 18.27 27.25
CA PRO A 30 24.32 18.91 25.93
C PRO A 30 25.38 18.37 24.97
N ALA A 31 25.08 18.44 23.67
CA ALA A 31 25.99 18.13 22.60
C ALA A 31 27.20 19.11 22.60
N GLY A 32 28.32 18.69 23.20
CA GLY A 32 29.65 19.17 22.84
C GLY A 32 30.18 18.40 21.61
N PRO A 33 31.10 18.97 20.82
CA PRO A 33 31.53 18.43 19.54
C PRO A 33 32.50 17.26 19.75
N THR A 34 31.98 16.11 20.18
CA THR A 34 32.80 14.90 20.34
C THR A 34 32.44 13.88 19.28
N GLY A 35 33.14 13.98 18.15
CA GLY A 35 33.82 12.86 17.50
C GLY A 35 33.02 11.61 17.11
N ARG A 36 31.69 11.66 17.00
CA ARG A 36 30.95 10.61 16.30
C ARG A 36 31.18 10.82 14.81
N PRO A 37 31.60 9.80 14.03
CA PRO A 37 31.67 9.95 12.59
C PRO A 37 30.31 10.47 12.11
N GLY A 38 30.33 11.59 11.38
CA GLY A 38 29.11 12.19 10.85
C GLY A 38 28.49 11.21 9.87
N TRP A 39 27.37 10.59 10.25
CA TRP A 39 26.64 9.70 9.37
C TRP A 39 25.84 10.53 8.39
N THR A 40 26.20 10.46 7.10
CA THR A 40 25.33 10.97 6.03
C THR A 40 24.12 10.05 5.95
N THR A 41 23.00 10.48 6.54
CA THR A 41 21.73 9.76 6.47
C THR A 41 20.94 10.28 5.28
N SER A 42 20.18 9.43 4.62
CA SER A 42 19.30 9.84 3.53
C SER A 42 18.01 9.02 3.57
N LEU A 43 16.87 9.69 3.41
CA LEU A 43 15.57 9.02 3.31
C LEU A 43 15.19 8.85 1.84
N ILE A 44 14.94 7.61 1.43
CA ILE A 44 14.49 7.27 0.07
C ILE A 44 12.97 7.06 0.12
N PRO A 45 12.18 7.85 -0.62
CA PRO A 45 10.74 7.63 -0.68
C PRO A 45 10.45 6.29 -1.36
N TYR A 46 9.65 5.45 -0.72
CA TYR A 46 9.15 4.23 -1.34
C TYR A 46 7.99 4.53 -2.26
N THR A 47 7.96 3.82 -3.39
CA THR A 47 6.81 3.76 -4.29
C THR A 47 5.96 2.54 -3.94
N TYR A 48 4.70 2.56 -4.33
CA TYR A 48 3.81 1.41 -4.15
C TYR A 48 4.31 0.17 -4.88
N ALA A 49 4.91 0.33 -6.07
CA ALA A 49 5.56 -0.77 -6.76
C ALA A 49 6.71 -1.40 -5.96
N LEU A 50 7.50 -0.59 -5.24
CA LEU A 50 8.57 -1.08 -4.34
C LEU A 50 8.03 -1.68 -3.03
N LEU A 51 6.87 -1.24 -2.57
CA LEU A 51 6.22 -1.79 -1.39
C LEU A 51 5.45 -3.08 -1.68
N ASP A 52 5.11 -3.35 -2.93
CA ASP A 52 4.33 -4.53 -3.26
C ASP A 52 5.09 -5.82 -2.96
N GLU A 53 4.41 -6.80 -2.37
CA GLU A 53 4.98 -8.11 -2.02
C GLU A 53 5.64 -8.81 -3.22
N ARG A 54 5.12 -8.60 -4.44
CA ARG A 54 5.66 -9.21 -5.67
C ARG A 54 6.97 -8.58 -6.14
N SER A 55 7.40 -7.46 -5.54
CA SER A 55 8.68 -6.81 -5.85
C SER A 55 9.91 -7.58 -5.32
N GLY A 56 9.69 -8.59 -4.47
CA GLY A 56 10.76 -9.31 -3.77
C GLY A 56 11.11 -8.71 -2.40
N TYR A 57 10.39 -7.67 -1.95
CA TYR A 57 10.50 -7.14 -0.60
C TYR A 57 9.78 -8.04 0.41
N PRO A 58 10.48 -8.71 1.37
CA PRO A 58 9.86 -9.73 2.24
C PRO A 58 8.76 -9.23 3.16
N ALA A 59 8.81 -7.95 3.54
CA ALA A 59 7.77 -7.31 4.35
C ALA A 59 6.70 -6.60 3.50
N GLY A 60 6.66 -6.88 2.19
CA GLY A 60 5.83 -6.18 1.23
C GLY A 60 4.33 -6.27 1.53
N ILE A 61 3.61 -5.26 1.04
CA ILE A 61 2.18 -5.10 1.19
C ILE A 61 1.52 -5.60 -0.08
N ARG A 62 0.61 -6.56 0.02
CA ARG A 62 -0.13 -7.06 -1.13
C ARG A 62 -1.13 -6.00 -1.62
N ASP A 63 -0.93 -5.52 -2.85
CA ASP A 63 -1.81 -4.55 -3.52
C ASP A 63 -1.95 -3.23 -2.74
N PRO A 64 -0.85 -2.46 -2.63
CA PRO A 64 -0.75 -1.29 -1.75
C PRO A 64 -1.75 -0.17 -2.05
N GLU A 65 -2.18 0.05 -3.30
CA GLU A 65 -3.24 1.04 -3.58
C GLU A 65 -4.59 0.59 -3.01
N TRP A 66 -4.92 -0.70 -3.10
CA TRP A 66 -6.12 -1.22 -2.43
C TRP A 66 -6.04 -1.05 -0.92
N GLN A 67 -4.91 -1.42 -0.30
CA GLN A 67 -4.72 -1.26 1.15
C GLN A 67 -4.80 0.21 1.57
N HIS A 68 -4.31 1.13 0.75
CA HIS A 68 -4.46 2.56 1.00
C HIS A 68 -5.93 2.99 1.01
N LEU A 69 -6.74 2.53 0.06
CA LEU A 69 -8.18 2.84 0.03
C LEU A 69 -8.90 2.28 1.26
N VAL A 70 -8.61 1.03 1.65
CA VAL A 70 -9.16 0.42 2.88
C VAL A 70 -8.76 1.21 4.12
N LEU A 71 -7.48 1.62 4.22
CA LEU A 71 -7.01 2.46 5.32
C LEU A 71 -7.74 3.81 5.37
N ARG A 72 -7.98 4.43 4.21
CA ARG A 72 -8.71 5.70 4.09
C ARG A 72 -10.19 5.58 4.43
N ALA A 73 -10.80 4.41 4.18
CA ALA A 73 -12.17 4.13 4.62
C ALA A 73 -12.28 4.04 6.16
N ALA A 74 -11.17 3.79 6.87
CA ALA A 74 -11.11 3.86 8.34
C ALA A 74 -12.19 3.04 9.07
N GLY A 75 -12.60 1.90 8.49
CA GLY A 75 -13.62 1.02 9.04
C GLY A 75 -15.07 1.42 8.71
N ASP A 76 -15.30 2.50 7.96
CA ASP A 76 -16.62 2.85 7.43
C ASP A 76 -17.00 1.92 6.26
N PRO A 77 -18.09 1.13 6.37
CA PRO A 77 -18.54 0.27 5.27
C PRO A 77 -18.95 1.07 4.01
N GLY A 78 -19.53 2.26 4.16
CA GLY A 78 -19.94 3.08 3.02
C GLY A 78 -18.76 3.55 2.18
N ALA A 79 -17.73 4.09 2.83
CA ALA A 79 -16.48 4.44 2.16
C ALA A 79 -15.78 3.23 1.51
N LEU A 80 -15.92 2.03 2.07
CA LEU A 80 -15.36 0.81 1.48
C LEU A 80 -16.14 0.35 0.23
N GLU A 81 -17.47 0.52 0.21
CA GLU A 81 -18.29 0.29 -1.00
C GLU A 81 -17.95 1.29 -2.12
N GLU A 82 -17.70 2.56 -1.78
CA GLU A 82 -17.20 3.55 -2.73
C GLU A 82 -15.82 3.18 -3.27
N ALA A 83 -14.89 2.75 -2.41
CA ALA A 83 -13.57 2.28 -2.80
C ALA A 83 -13.63 1.05 -3.72
N LEU A 84 -14.53 0.10 -3.43
CA LEU A 84 -14.78 -1.07 -4.27
C LEU A 84 -15.28 -0.65 -5.66
N THR A 85 -16.26 0.26 -5.71
CA THR A 85 -16.80 0.80 -6.97
C THR A 85 -15.72 1.51 -7.77
N HIS A 86 -14.94 2.36 -7.11
CA HIS A 86 -13.82 3.07 -7.73
C HIS A 86 -12.78 2.10 -8.32
N ALA A 87 -12.40 1.07 -7.56
CA ALA A 87 -11.45 0.05 -8.02
C ALA A 87 -12.00 -0.72 -9.23
N ALA A 88 -13.26 -1.17 -9.20
CA ALA A 88 -13.90 -1.89 -10.30
C ALA A 88 -13.92 -1.05 -11.60
N VAL A 89 -14.30 0.22 -11.50
CA VAL A 89 -14.29 1.15 -12.65
C VAL A 89 -12.87 1.34 -13.20
N ARG A 90 -11.87 1.50 -12.33
CA ARG A 90 -10.47 1.64 -12.75
C ARG A 90 -9.94 0.37 -13.41
N VAL A 91 -10.29 -0.82 -12.92
CA VAL A 91 -9.91 -2.10 -13.56
C VAL A 91 -10.53 -2.21 -14.95
N CYS A 92 -11.82 -1.89 -15.10
CA CYS A 92 -12.49 -1.90 -16.41
C CYS A 92 -11.85 -0.89 -17.37
N ALA A 93 -11.45 0.29 -16.87
CA ALA A 93 -10.76 1.30 -17.66
C ALA A 93 -9.35 0.87 -18.08
N ALA A 94 -8.59 0.26 -17.17
CA ALA A 94 -7.27 -0.28 -17.48
C ALA A 94 -7.35 -1.43 -18.50
N LEU A 95 -8.31 -2.34 -18.33
CA LEU A 95 -8.55 -3.45 -19.26
C LEU A 95 -8.91 -2.93 -20.67
N ARG A 96 -9.75 -1.90 -20.75
CA ARG A 96 -10.05 -1.19 -22.00
C ARG A 96 -8.82 -0.53 -22.63
N GLY A 97 -7.94 0.05 -21.81
CA GLY A 97 -6.64 0.56 -22.27
C GLY A 97 -5.71 -0.51 -22.84
N LEU A 98 -5.88 -1.77 -22.43
CA LEU A 98 -5.17 -2.93 -22.99
C LEU A 98 -5.84 -3.50 -24.26
N GLY A 99 -6.86 -2.83 -24.82
CA GLY A 99 -7.54 -3.26 -26.03
C GLY A 99 -8.69 -4.26 -25.81
N HIS A 100 -9.07 -4.53 -24.57
CA HIS A 100 -10.16 -5.45 -24.23
C HIS A 100 -11.44 -4.69 -23.85
N PRO A 101 -12.55 -4.84 -24.58
CA PRO A 101 -13.79 -4.16 -24.26
C PRO A 101 -14.28 -4.48 -22.85
N SER A 102 -14.46 -3.43 -22.06
CA SER A 102 -15.07 -3.48 -20.75
C SER A 102 -15.71 -2.12 -20.42
N GLY A 103 -16.73 -2.08 -19.56
CA GLY A 103 -17.50 -0.87 -19.31
C GLY A 103 -18.25 -0.84 -17.97
N PRO A 104 -19.14 0.15 -17.78
CA PRO A 104 -19.88 0.33 -16.54
C PRO A 104 -20.76 -0.86 -16.13
N ALA A 105 -21.27 -1.63 -17.11
CA ALA A 105 -22.03 -2.84 -16.84
C ALA A 105 -21.17 -3.89 -16.12
N ASP A 106 -19.95 -4.11 -16.60
CA ASP A 106 -19.00 -5.03 -15.94
C ASP A 106 -18.62 -4.51 -14.56
N ALA A 107 -18.34 -3.20 -14.43
CA ALA A 107 -17.98 -2.61 -13.14
C ALA A 107 -19.12 -2.79 -12.11
N ARG A 108 -20.37 -2.56 -12.51
CA ARG A 108 -21.54 -2.81 -11.66
C ARG A 108 -21.65 -4.27 -11.26
N GLU A 109 -21.41 -5.19 -12.20
CA GLU A 109 -21.48 -6.62 -11.94
C GLU A 109 -20.36 -7.11 -11.01
N ILE A 110 -19.14 -6.58 -11.15
CA ILE A 110 -18.02 -6.81 -10.23
C ILE A 110 -18.40 -6.38 -8.80
N VAL A 111 -18.93 -5.16 -8.65
CA VAL A 111 -19.35 -4.63 -7.35
C VAL A 111 -20.44 -5.51 -6.74
N ARG A 112 -21.48 -5.84 -7.51
CA ARG A 112 -22.57 -6.71 -7.07
C ARG A 112 -22.05 -8.06 -6.58
N LEU A 113 -21.25 -8.74 -7.41
CA LEU A 113 -20.71 -10.06 -7.09
C LEU A 113 -19.78 -10.02 -5.87
N ALA A 114 -18.91 -9.01 -5.77
CA ALA A 114 -18.04 -8.85 -4.59
C ALA A 114 -18.85 -8.61 -3.31
N SER A 115 -19.89 -7.78 -3.34
CA SER A 115 -20.80 -7.59 -2.20
C SER A 115 -21.55 -8.87 -1.84
N ASP A 116 -21.97 -9.67 -2.82
CA ASP A 116 -22.64 -10.95 -2.56
C ASP A 116 -21.69 -11.98 -1.95
N LEU A 117 -20.44 -12.06 -2.44
CA LEU A 117 -19.40 -12.90 -1.82
C LEU A 117 -19.14 -12.48 -0.37
N ALA A 118 -19.09 -11.17 -0.09
CA ALA A 118 -18.92 -10.68 1.28
C ALA A 118 -20.07 -11.15 2.19
N ARG A 119 -21.32 -11.04 1.72
CA ARG A 119 -22.51 -11.50 2.47
C ARG A 119 -22.47 -13.01 2.71
N LEU A 120 -22.13 -13.80 1.69
CA LEU A 120 -22.00 -15.25 1.81
C LEU A 120 -20.91 -15.67 2.81
N ARG A 121 -19.86 -14.85 2.94
CA ARG A 121 -18.74 -15.05 3.86
C ARG A 121 -18.99 -14.46 5.25
N GLY A 122 -20.14 -13.84 5.50
CA GLY A 122 -20.44 -13.17 6.77
C GLY A 122 -19.54 -11.96 7.05
N LEU A 123 -19.00 -11.32 6.01
CA LEU A 123 -18.15 -10.14 6.13
C LEU A 123 -19.01 -8.86 6.16
N PRO A 124 -18.59 -7.82 6.91
CA PRO A 124 -19.32 -6.55 6.97
C PRO A 124 -19.29 -5.77 5.66
N ALA A 125 -18.28 -6.03 4.80
CA ALA A 125 -18.12 -5.42 3.49
C ALA A 125 -17.16 -6.27 2.63
N ALA A 126 -17.16 -6.03 1.32
CA ALA A 126 -16.27 -6.72 0.40
C ALA A 126 -14.81 -6.27 0.60
N GLY A 127 -13.94 -7.23 0.86
CA GLY A 127 -12.51 -7.01 0.97
C GLY A 127 -11.79 -7.24 -0.35
N ARG A 128 -10.47 -7.37 -0.24
CA ARG A 128 -9.60 -7.64 -1.39
C ARG A 128 -9.97 -8.95 -2.09
N GLY A 129 -10.21 -10.01 -1.32
CA GLY A 129 -10.48 -11.35 -1.84
C GLY A 129 -11.74 -11.37 -2.70
N GLU A 130 -12.81 -10.75 -2.20
CA GLU A 130 -14.08 -10.63 -2.91
C GLU A 130 -13.94 -9.83 -4.21
N LEU A 131 -13.19 -8.72 -4.19
CA LEU A 131 -12.90 -7.93 -5.39
C LEU A 131 -12.13 -8.74 -6.44
N VAL A 132 -11.07 -9.44 -6.02
CA VAL A 132 -10.22 -10.24 -6.93
C VAL A 132 -11.03 -11.33 -7.61
N GLU A 133 -11.81 -12.07 -6.82
CA GLU A 133 -12.64 -13.16 -7.31
C GLU A 133 -13.76 -12.65 -8.23
N ALA A 134 -14.40 -11.54 -7.86
CA ALA A 134 -15.43 -10.94 -8.69
C ALA A 134 -14.87 -10.45 -10.04
N VAL A 135 -13.71 -9.78 -10.04
CA VAL A 135 -13.03 -9.35 -11.27
C VAL A 135 -12.70 -10.55 -12.16
N GLN A 136 -12.13 -11.61 -11.61
CA GLN A 136 -11.80 -12.82 -12.38
C GLN A 136 -13.04 -13.49 -12.95
N THR A 137 -14.10 -13.59 -12.15
CA THR A 137 -15.37 -14.19 -12.58
C THR A 137 -16.02 -13.41 -13.71
N VAL A 138 -16.15 -12.08 -13.55
CA VAL A 138 -16.85 -11.22 -14.51
C VAL A 138 -16.03 -10.98 -15.78
N LEU A 139 -14.73 -10.72 -15.62
CA LEU A 139 -13.89 -10.24 -16.74
C LEU A 139 -13.00 -11.33 -17.36
N ALA A 140 -12.60 -12.36 -16.63
CA ALA A 140 -11.76 -13.43 -17.19
C ALA A 140 -12.57 -14.64 -17.65
N GLN A 141 -13.74 -14.88 -17.05
CA GLN A 141 -14.73 -15.87 -17.50
C GLN A 141 -14.17 -17.30 -17.71
N GLY A 142 -13.15 -17.69 -16.93
CA GLY A 142 -12.51 -19.01 -17.04
C GLY A 142 -11.45 -19.15 -18.13
N GLU A 143 -11.01 -18.06 -18.76
CA GLU A 143 -9.94 -18.06 -19.77
C GLU A 143 -8.60 -17.50 -19.23
N PRO A 144 -7.81 -18.29 -18.47
CA PRO A 144 -6.63 -17.77 -17.76
C PRO A 144 -5.49 -17.30 -18.68
N TYR A 145 -5.31 -17.97 -19.83
CA TYR A 145 -4.19 -17.69 -20.74
C TYR A 145 -4.51 -16.63 -21.81
N GLY A 146 -5.78 -16.27 -21.99
CA GLY A 146 -6.22 -15.25 -22.95
C GLY A 146 -6.51 -13.93 -22.24
N ARG A 147 -7.79 -13.57 -22.22
CA ARG A 147 -8.33 -12.39 -21.52
C ARG A 147 -7.90 -12.33 -20.05
N GLY A 148 -7.73 -13.48 -19.39
CA GLY A 148 -7.23 -13.57 -18.02
C GLY A 148 -5.88 -12.89 -17.78
N ARG A 149 -4.94 -12.93 -18.74
CA ARG A 149 -3.65 -12.20 -18.59
C ARG A 149 -3.83 -10.69 -18.66
N ALA A 150 -4.70 -10.20 -19.54
CA ALA A 150 -5.01 -8.77 -19.63
C ALA A 150 -5.73 -8.30 -18.36
N VAL A 151 -6.65 -9.11 -17.83
CA VAL A 151 -7.31 -8.86 -16.53
C VAL A 151 -6.28 -8.79 -15.41
N ALA A 152 -5.36 -9.76 -15.31
CA ALA A 152 -4.31 -9.75 -14.29
C ALA A 152 -3.44 -8.49 -14.37
N ARG A 153 -3.05 -8.07 -15.58
CA ARG A 153 -2.28 -6.84 -15.80
C ARG A 153 -3.06 -5.57 -15.42
N ALA A 154 -4.35 -5.50 -15.77
CA ALA A 154 -5.22 -4.40 -15.38
C ALA A 154 -5.39 -4.33 -13.86
N MET A 155 -5.56 -5.47 -13.19
CA MET A 155 -5.62 -5.55 -11.74
C MET A 155 -4.31 -5.11 -11.09
N GLU A 156 -3.16 -5.58 -11.57
CA GLU A 156 -1.85 -5.16 -11.07
C GLU A 156 -1.69 -3.64 -11.14
N GLN A 157 -1.95 -3.03 -12.31
CA GLN A 157 -1.88 -1.58 -12.48
C GLN A 157 -2.76 -0.79 -11.49
N VAL A 158 -3.97 -1.29 -11.23
CA VAL A 158 -4.95 -0.57 -10.41
C VAL A 158 -4.75 -0.80 -8.91
N LEU A 159 -4.46 -2.04 -8.53
CA LEU A 159 -4.40 -2.48 -7.14
C LEU A 159 -3.01 -2.29 -6.52
N VAL A 160 -1.94 -2.33 -7.32
CA VAL A 160 -0.61 -1.85 -6.89
C VAL A 160 -0.57 -0.33 -6.92
N GLY A 161 -1.02 0.28 -8.03
CA GLY A 161 -0.95 1.73 -8.21
C GLY A 161 0.47 2.25 -8.40
N THR A 162 0.59 3.57 -8.54
CA THR A 162 1.85 4.26 -8.87
C THR A 162 2.21 5.34 -7.84
N ARG A 163 1.57 5.30 -6.67
CA ARG A 163 1.74 6.31 -5.64
C ARG A 163 3.15 6.23 -5.05
N SER A 164 3.71 7.39 -4.73
CA SER A 164 5.01 7.52 -4.09
C SER A 164 4.88 8.29 -2.79
N GLY A 165 5.57 7.84 -1.76
CA GLY A 165 5.76 8.62 -0.55
C GLY A 165 6.54 9.89 -0.84
N ARG A 166 6.43 10.88 0.06
CA ARG A 166 7.26 12.07 0.03
C ARG A 166 7.90 12.24 1.41
N PRO A 167 9.23 12.46 1.48
CA PRO A 167 9.86 12.78 2.74
C PRO A 167 9.37 14.15 3.24
N ALA A 168 9.49 14.39 4.55
CA ALA A 168 9.22 15.71 5.12
C ALA A 168 10.18 16.75 4.48
N PRO A 169 9.78 18.03 4.37
CA PRO A 169 10.62 19.06 3.75
C PRO A 169 12.04 19.14 4.31
N ASP A 170 12.19 18.94 5.62
CA ASP A 170 13.49 19.03 6.33
C ASP A 170 14.22 17.69 6.44
N ALA A 171 13.72 16.64 5.75
CA ALA A 171 14.37 15.34 5.76
C ALA A 171 15.72 15.38 5.03
N PRO A 172 16.74 14.67 5.53
CA PRO A 172 18.04 14.66 4.89
C PRO A 172 17.96 14.01 3.50
N ARG A 173 18.42 14.73 2.48
CA ARG A 173 18.39 14.30 1.07
C ARG A 173 19.59 13.40 0.76
N SER A 174 19.38 12.49 -0.18
CA SER A 174 20.47 11.67 -0.73
C SER A 174 21.47 12.54 -1.48
N GLY A 175 22.77 12.32 -1.24
CA GLY A 175 23.83 12.90 -2.04
C GLY A 175 23.81 12.48 -3.51
N LEU A 176 23.03 11.44 -3.85
CA LEU A 176 22.77 11.01 -5.23
C LEU A 176 21.63 11.79 -5.90
N ALA A 177 20.78 12.49 -5.16
CA ALA A 177 19.62 13.20 -5.71
C ALA A 177 19.97 14.27 -6.77
N PRO A 178 21.06 15.07 -6.65
CA PRO A 178 21.42 16.06 -7.66
C PRO A 178 21.82 15.47 -9.02
N ALA A 179 22.07 14.16 -9.11
CA ALA A 179 22.48 13.50 -10.35
C ALA A 179 21.31 12.95 -11.18
N VAL A 180 20.07 13.01 -10.66
CA VAL A 180 18.88 12.36 -11.25
C VAL A 180 17.66 13.29 -11.36
N GLU A 181 17.77 14.54 -10.89
CA GLU A 181 16.80 15.63 -11.08
C GLU A 181 17.22 16.50 -12.29
#